data_AF-A0A257XDX3-F1
#
_entry.id   AF-A0A257XDX3-F1
#
_cell.length_a   1.000
_cell.length_b   1.000
_cell.length_c   1.000
_cell.angle_alpha   90.00
_cell.angle_beta   90.00
_cell.angle_gamma   90.00
#
_symmetry.space_group_name_H-M   'P 1'
#
loop_
_entity.id
_entity.type
_entity.pdbx_description
1 polymer ?
#
loop_
_entity_poly.entity_id
_entity_poly.type
_entity_poly.pdbx_seq_one_letter_code
_entity_poly.pdbx_strand_id
1 'polypeptide(L)'
;MLHEARWLVLAALALYLVMALGGYDRADPGWSHAAASEGLANPAGRFGAWLADLALFLFGLSAWWWVALLIGGCVWLSRASERRLDRRPLYVALGGFVLVLLSSSALEAVRFHSLSADLPVGPGGMLGNEIGQLLSSGFGFTGSTLLLLVSLGVGLSGMTGVTWLGAAEAVGRALELVWFGSVRAFTTWRDRRVGQQVAEQREAVVEAERRKPSRRREPIRIEVPEVEVQQSERVNQERQQTLFANLPGSLPPLALLDEAKPDIEPPSPETLELISRQIERKLADFNVEVKVLAAYPGPVVTRYEIEPATGVKGSQIVGLVKDLARALSVTSIRVVETIPGKSCMGLEIPNARRQIVRLSEILGSVAYHDMASPLTMALGKDIGGLPVVADLARMPHVLVAGTTGSGKSVAINAMILSLLYKADP
;
A
#
# COMPACT_ATOMS: atom_id res chain seq x y z
N MET A 1 -42.55 -17.61 11.39
CA MET A 1 -43.47 -18.76 11.35
C MET A 1 -44.47 -18.71 10.19
N LEU A 2 -45.52 -17.87 10.18
CA LEU A 2 -46.52 -17.85 9.07
C LEU A 2 -45.94 -17.47 7.70
N HIS A 3 -44.96 -16.56 7.65
CA HIS A 3 -44.27 -16.21 6.41
C HIS A 3 -43.36 -17.33 5.88
N GLU A 4 -42.72 -18.08 6.79
CA GLU A 4 -41.84 -19.20 6.42
C GLU A 4 -42.63 -20.39 5.87
N ALA A 5 -43.76 -20.71 6.51
CA ALA A 5 -44.68 -21.74 6.04
C ALA A 5 -45.20 -21.45 4.61
N ARG A 6 -45.50 -20.18 4.29
CA ARG A 6 -46.04 -19.81 2.96
C ARG A 6 -45.05 -20.04 1.82
N TRP A 7 -43.78 -19.69 1.96
CA TRP A 7 -42.81 -19.93 0.88
C TRP A 7 -42.41 -21.41 0.78
N LEU A 8 -42.38 -22.14 1.90
CA LEU A 8 -42.16 -23.59 1.89
C LEU A 8 -43.28 -24.33 1.14
N VAL A 9 -44.54 -23.94 1.35
CA VAL A 9 -45.69 -24.49 0.61
C VAL A 9 -45.59 -24.17 -0.88
N LEU A 10 -45.25 -22.93 -1.25
CA LEU A 10 -45.05 -22.56 -2.66
C LEU A 10 -43.88 -23.32 -3.30
N ALA A 11 -42.78 -23.54 -2.57
CA ALA A 11 -41.64 -24.31 -3.05
C ALA A 11 -41.99 -25.79 -3.26
N ALA A 12 -42.75 -26.38 -2.33
CA ALA A 12 -43.25 -27.75 -2.46
C ALA A 12 -44.20 -27.90 -3.66
N LEU A 13 -45.12 -26.94 -3.86
CA LEU A 13 -46.00 -26.91 -5.03
C LEU A 13 -45.23 -26.74 -6.35
N ALA A 14 -44.20 -25.88 -6.37
CA ALA A 14 -43.34 -25.71 -7.53
C ALA A 14 -42.60 -27.01 -7.87
N LEU A 15 -42.00 -27.66 -6.86
CA LEU A 15 -41.31 -28.94 -7.03
C LEU A 15 -42.26 -30.03 -7.53
N TYR A 16 -43.47 -30.09 -6.97
CA TYR A 16 -44.51 -31.02 -7.42
C TYR A 16 -44.88 -30.81 -8.90
N LEU A 17 -45.08 -29.55 -9.31
CA LEU A 17 -45.36 -29.23 -10.72
C LEU A 17 -44.18 -29.52 -11.65
N VAL A 18 -42.94 -29.32 -11.21
CA VAL A 18 -41.74 -29.72 -11.98
C VAL A 18 -41.70 -31.22 -12.20
N MET A 19 -41.95 -32.01 -11.14
CA MET A 19 -42.03 -33.47 -11.26
C MET A 19 -43.16 -33.90 -12.18
N ALA A 20 -44.34 -33.27 -12.05
CA ALA A 20 -45.51 -33.57 -12.86
C ALA A 20 -45.27 -33.26 -14.36
N LEU A 21 -44.83 -32.05 -14.70
CA LEU A 21 -44.62 -31.62 -16.08
C LEU A 21 -43.39 -32.28 -16.71
N GLY A 22 -42.30 -32.45 -15.94
CA GLY A 22 -41.06 -33.04 -16.44
C GLY A 22 -41.13 -34.55 -16.63
N GLY A 23 -41.99 -35.23 -15.85
CA GLY A 23 -42.27 -36.65 -16.01
C GLY A 23 -43.55 -36.94 -16.80
N TYR A 24 -43.99 -36.01 -17.65
CA TYR A 24 -45.10 -36.26 -18.55
C TYR A 24 -44.74 -37.37 -19.55
N ASP A 25 -45.63 -38.35 -19.64
CA ASP A 25 -45.59 -39.43 -20.63
C ASP A 25 -46.99 -39.59 -21.22
N ARG A 26 -47.09 -39.77 -22.54
CA ARG A 26 -48.36 -39.90 -23.25
C ARG A 26 -49.08 -41.21 -22.94
N ALA A 27 -48.38 -42.22 -22.44
CA ALA A 27 -48.94 -43.51 -22.03
C ALA A 27 -49.61 -43.45 -20.64
N ASP A 28 -49.43 -42.37 -19.88
CA ASP A 28 -50.08 -42.19 -18.59
C ASP A 28 -51.55 -41.75 -18.75
N PRO A 29 -52.45 -42.11 -17.82
CA PRO A 29 -53.85 -41.69 -17.86
C PRO A 29 -53.97 -40.17 -17.65
N GLY A 30 -54.64 -39.50 -18.58
CA GLY A 30 -54.75 -38.04 -18.62
C GLY A 30 -56.18 -37.52 -18.83
N TRP A 31 -56.29 -36.20 -18.91
CA TRP A 31 -57.52 -35.49 -19.28
C TRP A 31 -57.85 -35.62 -20.77
N SER A 32 -56.83 -35.59 -21.62
CA SER A 32 -56.95 -35.60 -23.09
C SER A 32 -57.20 -37.02 -23.64
N HIS A 33 -56.72 -38.06 -22.95
CA HIS A 33 -56.81 -39.44 -23.37
C HIS A 33 -57.00 -40.40 -22.18
N ALA A 34 -57.89 -41.38 -22.35
CA ALA A 34 -58.04 -42.49 -21.41
C ALA A 34 -57.05 -43.61 -21.78
N ALA A 35 -55.93 -43.70 -21.05
CA ALA A 35 -54.97 -44.79 -21.16
C ALA A 35 -55.22 -45.85 -20.07
N ALA A 36 -55.29 -47.13 -20.47
CA ALA A 36 -55.35 -48.27 -19.56
C ALA A 36 -53.94 -48.86 -19.39
N SER A 37 -53.06 -48.13 -18.71
CA SER A 37 -51.69 -48.60 -18.41
C SER A 37 -51.62 -49.20 -17.00
N GLU A 38 -50.95 -50.35 -16.87
CA GLU A 38 -50.75 -51.05 -15.58
C GLU A 38 -49.66 -50.38 -14.70
N GLY A 39 -48.80 -49.55 -15.30
CA GLY A 39 -47.74 -48.81 -14.63
C GLY A 39 -47.80 -47.32 -14.94
N LEU A 40 -47.50 -46.50 -13.93
CA LEU A 40 -47.48 -45.04 -14.04
C LEU A 40 -46.02 -44.57 -14.20
N ALA A 41 -45.71 -43.86 -15.29
CA ALA A 41 -44.37 -43.32 -15.55
C ALA A 41 -44.12 -42.01 -14.79
N ASN A 42 -45.15 -41.17 -14.61
CA ASN A 42 -45.00 -39.89 -13.94
C ASN A 42 -44.62 -40.01 -12.46
N PRO A 43 -43.49 -39.42 -12.02
CA PRO A 43 -43.02 -39.48 -10.63
C PRO A 43 -43.93 -38.74 -9.66
N ALA A 44 -44.79 -37.84 -10.12
CA ALA A 44 -45.75 -37.10 -9.30
C ALA A 44 -47.07 -37.86 -9.03
N GLY A 45 -47.16 -39.12 -9.47
CA GLY A 45 -48.35 -39.95 -9.26
C GLY A 45 -49.48 -39.65 -10.25
N ARG A 46 -50.61 -40.36 -10.12
CA ARG A 46 -51.75 -40.26 -11.05
C ARG A 46 -52.29 -38.84 -11.19
N PHE A 47 -52.37 -38.11 -10.07
CA PHE A 47 -52.80 -36.72 -10.08
C PHE A 47 -51.82 -35.81 -10.83
N GLY A 48 -50.52 -36.06 -10.69
CA GLY A 48 -49.48 -35.33 -11.41
C GLY A 48 -49.53 -35.58 -12.91
N ALA A 49 -49.72 -36.84 -13.34
CA ALA A 49 -49.91 -37.18 -14.74
C ALA A 49 -51.13 -36.46 -15.35
N TRP A 50 -52.28 -36.52 -14.65
CA TRP A 50 -53.50 -35.84 -15.10
C TRP A 50 -53.33 -34.31 -15.16
N LEU A 51 -52.68 -33.72 -14.15
CA LEU A 51 -52.43 -32.29 -14.08
C LEU A 51 -51.47 -31.83 -15.19
N ALA A 52 -50.42 -32.62 -15.44
CA ALA A 52 -49.45 -32.34 -16.49
C ALA A 52 -50.10 -32.43 -17.88
N ASP A 53 -50.87 -33.49 -18.14
CA ASP A 53 -51.60 -33.65 -19.39
C ASP A 53 -52.60 -32.50 -19.62
N LEU A 54 -53.40 -32.12 -18.63
CA LEU A 54 -54.31 -30.98 -18.75
C LEU A 54 -53.56 -29.66 -19.01
N ALA A 55 -52.46 -29.40 -18.28
CA ALA A 55 -51.70 -28.17 -18.42
C ALA A 55 -50.99 -28.07 -19.78
N LEU A 56 -50.36 -29.16 -20.24
CA LEU A 56 -49.70 -29.25 -21.54
C LEU A 56 -50.72 -29.28 -22.69
N PHE A 57 -51.91 -29.84 -22.48
CA PHE A 57 -53.01 -29.77 -23.44
C PHE A 57 -53.47 -28.33 -23.66
N LEU A 58 -53.68 -27.57 -22.58
CA LEU A 58 -54.17 -26.19 -22.66
C LEU A 58 -53.11 -25.20 -23.14
N PHE A 59 -51.90 -25.27 -22.59
CA PHE A 59 -50.86 -24.25 -22.75
C PHE A 59 -49.61 -24.74 -23.48
N GLY A 60 -49.48 -26.03 -23.77
CA GLY A 60 -48.26 -26.58 -24.37
C GLY A 60 -47.04 -26.34 -23.49
N LEU A 61 -45.91 -25.95 -24.08
CA LEU A 61 -44.67 -25.66 -23.36
C LEU A 61 -44.82 -24.48 -22.40
N SER A 62 -45.71 -23.54 -22.70
CA SER A 62 -46.03 -22.42 -21.81
C SER A 62 -46.62 -22.85 -20.46
N ALA A 63 -47.03 -24.11 -20.28
CA ALA A 63 -47.40 -24.65 -18.96
C ALA A 63 -46.29 -24.48 -17.92
N TRP A 64 -45.02 -24.44 -18.33
CA TRP A 64 -43.88 -24.22 -17.44
C TRP A 64 -43.87 -22.82 -16.81
N TRP A 65 -44.61 -21.84 -17.35
CA TRP A 65 -44.76 -20.53 -16.69
C TRP A 65 -45.44 -20.65 -15.32
N TRP A 66 -46.30 -21.67 -15.08
CA TRP A 66 -46.88 -21.92 -13.76
C TRP A 66 -45.80 -22.23 -12.71
N VAL A 67 -44.76 -22.99 -13.10
CA VAL A 67 -43.59 -23.23 -12.26
C VAL A 67 -42.83 -21.93 -12.02
N ALA A 68 -42.60 -21.14 -13.08
CA ALA A 68 -41.91 -19.85 -12.97
C ALA A 68 -42.65 -18.86 -12.04
N LEU A 69 -43.99 -18.85 -12.07
CA LEU A 69 -44.82 -18.05 -11.17
C LEU A 69 -44.64 -18.47 -9.70
N LEU A 70 -44.64 -19.77 -9.41
CA LEU A 70 -44.46 -20.28 -8.04
C LEU A 70 -43.06 -20.01 -7.51
N ILE A 71 -42.02 -20.22 -8.33
CA ILE A 71 -40.64 -19.88 -7.98
C ILE A 71 -40.49 -18.36 -7.78
N GLY A 72 -41.02 -17.56 -8.69
CA GLY A 72 -41.05 -16.09 -8.56
C GLY A 72 -41.78 -15.62 -7.31
N GLY A 73 -42.88 -16.29 -6.95
CA GLY A 73 -43.62 -16.09 -5.71
C GLY A 73 -42.79 -16.42 -4.47
N CYS A 74 -42.03 -17.52 -4.49
CA CYS A 74 -41.10 -17.87 -3.41
C CYS A 74 -40.03 -16.79 -3.22
N VAL A 75 -39.41 -16.33 -4.31
CA VAL A 75 -38.38 -15.27 -4.29
C VAL A 75 -38.95 -13.93 -3.85
N TRP A 76 -40.18 -13.61 -4.26
CA TRP A 76 -40.86 -12.39 -3.82
C TRP A 76 -41.17 -12.45 -2.32
N LEU A 77 -41.69 -13.58 -1.82
CA LEU A 77 -42.04 -13.75 -0.41
C LEU A 77 -40.82 -13.82 0.51
N SER A 78 -39.70 -14.40 0.05
CA SER A 78 -38.44 -14.46 0.80
C SER A 78 -37.75 -13.09 0.87
N ARG A 79 -37.83 -12.28 -0.19
CA ARG A 79 -37.29 -10.92 -0.24
C ARG A 79 -38.23 -9.86 0.34
N ALA A 80 -39.49 -10.21 0.62
CA ALA A 80 -40.47 -9.28 1.20
C ALA A 80 -40.08 -8.79 2.61
N SER A 81 -39.24 -9.53 3.33
CA SER A 81 -38.70 -9.09 4.62
C SER A 81 -37.60 -8.02 4.49
N GLU A 82 -36.94 -7.92 3.33
CA GLU A 82 -35.80 -7.04 3.08
C GLU A 82 -36.16 -5.81 2.21
N ARG A 83 -37.17 -5.93 1.34
CA ARG A 83 -37.57 -4.86 0.41
C ARG A 83 -38.75 -4.05 0.94
N ARG A 84 -38.47 -2.89 1.54
CA ARG A 84 -39.50 -1.88 1.91
C ARG A 84 -40.18 -1.16 0.71
N LEU A 85 -39.76 -1.40 -0.54
CA LEU A 85 -40.11 -0.52 -1.66
C LEU A 85 -41.03 -1.07 -2.77
N ASP A 86 -41.28 -2.38 -2.87
CA ASP A 86 -42.03 -2.92 -4.02
C ASP A 86 -43.51 -3.17 -3.67
N ARG A 87 -44.31 -2.09 -3.64
CA ARG A 87 -45.76 -2.11 -3.31
C ARG A 87 -46.65 -2.43 -4.50
N ARG A 88 -46.19 -3.24 -5.46
CA ARG A 88 -47.04 -3.61 -6.59
C ARG A 88 -48.21 -4.48 -6.11
N PRO A 89 -49.44 -4.23 -6.58
CA PRO A 89 -50.56 -5.07 -6.23
C PRO A 89 -50.41 -6.47 -6.86
N LEU A 90 -50.78 -7.52 -6.12
CA LEU A 90 -50.74 -8.90 -6.62
C LEU A 90 -51.53 -9.08 -7.91
N TYR A 91 -52.65 -8.36 -8.09
CA TYR A 91 -53.46 -8.44 -9.31
C TYR A 91 -52.73 -7.94 -10.56
N VAL A 92 -51.80 -6.98 -10.44
CA VAL A 92 -50.99 -6.51 -11.59
C VAL A 92 -49.99 -7.60 -12.00
N ALA A 93 -49.37 -8.26 -11.03
CA ALA A 93 -48.43 -9.37 -11.30
C ALA A 93 -49.15 -10.58 -11.90
N LEU A 94 -50.34 -10.92 -11.38
CA LEU A 94 -51.17 -12.00 -11.93
C LEU A 94 -51.71 -11.66 -13.32
N GLY A 95 -52.10 -10.40 -13.57
CA GLY A 95 -52.48 -9.93 -14.90
C GLY A 95 -51.34 -10.01 -15.91
N GLY A 96 -50.12 -9.61 -15.49
CA GLY A 96 -48.91 -9.79 -16.27
C GLY A 96 -48.61 -11.26 -16.56
N PHE A 97 -48.76 -12.15 -15.58
CA PHE A 97 -48.60 -13.59 -15.75
C PHE A 97 -49.58 -14.17 -16.78
N VAL A 98 -50.87 -13.82 -16.70
CA VAL A 98 -51.86 -14.28 -17.70
C VAL A 98 -51.48 -13.80 -19.09
N LEU A 99 -51.04 -12.55 -19.23
CA LEU A 99 -50.60 -12.01 -20.51
C LEU A 99 -49.36 -12.76 -21.05
N VAL A 100 -48.39 -13.10 -20.18
CA VAL A 100 -47.24 -13.95 -20.55
C VAL A 100 -47.69 -15.32 -21.00
N LEU A 101 -48.55 -15.98 -20.22
CA LEU A 101 -49.02 -17.33 -20.48
C LEU A 101 -49.72 -17.41 -21.84
N LEU A 102 -50.64 -16.49 -22.13
CA LEU A 102 -51.36 -16.46 -23.41
C LEU A 102 -50.46 -16.05 -24.58
N SER A 103 -49.60 -15.05 -24.39
CA SER A 103 -48.71 -14.56 -25.46
C SER A 103 -47.63 -15.60 -25.80
N SER A 104 -47.07 -16.28 -24.80
CA SER A 104 -46.09 -17.36 -24.98
C SER A 104 -46.75 -18.56 -25.66
N SER A 105 -47.94 -18.98 -25.21
CA SER A 105 -48.67 -20.13 -25.80
C SER A 105 -48.98 -19.87 -27.28
N ALA A 106 -49.46 -18.66 -27.61
CA ALA A 106 -49.76 -18.28 -28.99
C ALA A 106 -48.49 -18.12 -29.85
N LEU A 107 -47.40 -17.60 -29.28
CA LEU A 107 -46.13 -17.48 -29.98
C LEU A 107 -45.52 -18.86 -30.28
N GLU A 108 -45.64 -19.80 -29.35
CA GLU A 108 -45.26 -21.21 -29.51
C GLU A 108 -46.05 -21.88 -30.62
N ALA A 109 -47.38 -21.68 -30.66
CA ALA A 109 -48.23 -22.19 -31.74
C ALA A 109 -47.84 -21.63 -33.12
N VAL A 110 -47.55 -20.33 -33.22
CA VAL A 110 -47.27 -19.67 -34.51
C VAL A 110 -45.84 -19.93 -34.99
N ARG A 111 -44.84 -19.96 -34.09
CA ARG A 111 -43.41 -19.98 -34.47
C ARG A 111 -42.71 -21.30 -34.23
N PHE A 112 -43.16 -22.08 -33.26
CA PHE A 112 -42.51 -23.34 -32.89
C PHE A 112 -43.29 -24.56 -33.41
N HIS A 113 -44.17 -24.37 -34.40
CA HIS A 113 -44.98 -25.44 -35.00
C HIS A 113 -44.15 -26.61 -35.59
N SER A 114 -42.86 -26.40 -35.89
CA SER A 114 -41.95 -27.43 -36.42
C SER A 114 -41.26 -28.26 -35.34
N LEU A 115 -41.43 -27.91 -34.06
CA LEU A 115 -40.81 -28.61 -32.94
C LEU A 115 -41.54 -29.94 -32.70
N SER A 116 -40.85 -31.06 -32.94
CA SER A 116 -41.37 -32.42 -32.70
C SER A 116 -41.29 -32.81 -31.21
N ALA A 117 -41.97 -32.06 -30.35
CA ALA A 117 -42.17 -32.46 -28.97
C ALA A 117 -43.41 -33.38 -28.87
N ASP A 118 -43.30 -34.47 -28.12
CA ASP A 118 -44.41 -35.40 -27.89
C ASP A 118 -45.40 -34.80 -26.88
N LEU A 119 -46.21 -33.85 -27.36
CA LEU A 119 -47.21 -33.11 -26.59
C LEU A 119 -48.62 -33.52 -27.04
N PRO A 120 -49.66 -33.36 -26.19
CA PRO A 120 -51.02 -33.77 -26.52
C PRO A 120 -51.57 -33.15 -27.82
N VAL A 121 -51.32 -31.85 -28.01
CA VAL A 121 -51.83 -31.05 -29.15
C VAL A 121 -50.68 -30.48 -29.96
N GLY A 122 -49.69 -29.88 -29.29
CA GLY A 122 -48.55 -29.23 -29.92
C GLY A 122 -47.91 -28.20 -28.99
N PRO A 123 -46.84 -27.52 -29.43
CA PRO A 123 -46.02 -26.65 -28.60
C PRO A 123 -46.76 -25.51 -27.90
N GLY A 124 -47.81 -24.93 -28.52
CA GLY A 124 -48.61 -23.86 -27.92
C GLY A 124 -49.90 -24.30 -27.23
N GLY A 125 -50.18 -25.61 -27.18
CA GLY A 125 -51.44 -26.15 -26.66
C GLY A 125 -52.68 -25.67 -27.43
N MET A 126 -53.86 -26.02 -26.92
CA MET A 126 -55.14 -25.66 -27.54
C MET A 126 -55.36 -24.14 -27.56
N LEU A 127 -55.11 -23.44 -26.45
CA LEU A 127 -55.36 -22.00 -26.35
C LEU A 127 -54.39 -21.20 -27.23
N GLY A 128 -53.12 -21.61 -27.29
CA GLY A 128 -52.14 -20.97 -28.16
C GLY A 128 -52.49 -21.13 -29.63
N ASN A 129 -52.98 -22.31 -30.05
CA ASN A 129 -53.39 -22.55 -31.42
C ASN A 129 -54.56 -21.65 -31.84
N GLU A 130 -55.59 -21.53 -31.01
CA GLU A 130 -56.75 -20.67 -31.29
C GLU A 130 -56.37 -19.17 -31.35
N ILE A 131 -55.64 -18.69 -30.34
CA ILE A 131 -55.20 -17.28 -30.29
C ILE A 131 -54.23 -16.98 -31.43
N GLY A 132 -53.31 -17.90 -31.71
CA GLY A 132 -52.32 -17.79 -32.77
C GLY A 132 -52.96 -17.73 -34.16
N GLN A 133 -53.96 -18.58 -34.42
CA GLN A 133 -54.73 -18.55 -35.67
C GLN A 133 -55.54 -17.26 -35.80
N LEU A 134 -56.23 -16.83 -34.74
CA LEU A 134 -56.99 -15.58 -34.74
C LEU A 134 -56.09 -14.37 -35.06
N LEU A 135 -54.94 -14.25 -34.40
CA LEU A 135 -54.00 -13.15 -34.63
C LEU A 135 -53.34 -13.24 -36.02
N SER A 136 -53.00 -14.44 -36.47
CA SER A 136 -52.41 -14.64 -37.80
C SER A 136 -53.40 -14.34 -38.92
N SER A 137 -54.69 -14.61 -38.72
CA SER A 137 -55.74 -14.27 -39.68
C SER A 137 -55.98 -12.75 -39.76
N GLY A 138 -55.91 -12.04 -38.63
CA GLY A 138 -56.11 -10.58 -38.58
C GLY A 138 -54.89 -9.75 -39.00
N PHE A 139 -53.70 -10.05 -38.45
CA PHE A 139 -52.48 -9.24 -38.61
C PHE A 139 -51.43 -9.86 -39.53
N GLY A 140 -51.71 -11.05 -40.07
CA GLY A 140 -50.72 -11.85 -40.79
C GLY A 140 -49.68 -12.49 -39.86
N PHE A 141 -48.87 -13.37 -40.43
CA PHE A 141 -47.86 -14.13 -39.70
C PHE A 141 -46.80 -13.25 -39.01
N THR A 142 -46.28 -12.24 -39.71
CA THR A 142 -45.26 -11.34 -39.15
C THR A 142 -45.86 -10.37 -38.13
N GLY A 143 -47.04 -9.80 -38.43
CA GLY A 143 -47.71 -8.85 -37.54
C GLY A 143 -48.16 -9.48 -36.21
N SER A 144 -48.74 -10.68 -36.27
CA SER A 144 -49.08 -11.47 -35.07
C SER A 144 -47.86 -11.77 -34.21
N THR A 145 -46.73 -12.16 -34.84
CA THR A 145 -45.48 -12.42 -34.11
C THR A 145 -44.98 -11.18 -33.37
N LEU A 146 -44.96 -10.01 -34.03
CA LEU A 146 -44.53 -8.76 -33.40
C LEU A 146 -45.44 -8.37 -32.24
N LEU A 147 -46.76 -8.47 -32.43
CA LEU A 147 -47.74 -8.17 -31.39
C LEU A 147 -47.58 -9.11 -30.19
N LEU A 148 -47.36 -10.40 -30.43
CA LEU A 148 -47.14 -11.40 -29.37
C LEU A 148 -45.83 -11.16 -28.63
N LEU A 149 -44.74 -10.79 -29.32
CA LEU A 149 -43.46 -10.44 -28.67
C LEU A 149 -43.58 -9.20 -27.79
N VAL A 150 -44.28 -8.16 -28.25
CA VAL A 150 -44.54 -6.95 -27.45
C VAL A 150 -45.43 -7.27 -26.25
N SER A 151 -46.50 -8.04 -26.46
CA SER A 151 -47.43 -8.45 -25.38
C SER A 151 -46.73 -9.33 -24.34
N LEU A 152 -45.89 -10.26 -24.79
CA LEU A 152 -45.03 -11.07 -23.94
C LEU A 152 -44.10 -10.17 -23.13
N GLY A 153 -43.48 -9.16 -23.75
CA GLY A 153 -42.56 -8.27 -23.06
C GLY A 153 -43.22 -7.34 -22.05
N VAL A 154 -44.44 -6.85 -22.33
CA VAL A 154 -45.27 -6.11 -21.37
C VAL A 154 -45.71 -7.02 -20.23
N GLY A 155 -46.13 -8.25 -20.54
CA GLY A 155 -46.52 -9.26 -19.56
C GLY A 155 -45.37 -9.61 -18.61
N LEU A 156 -44.17 -9.83 -19.14
CA LEU A 156 -42.97 -10.14 -18.33
C LEU A 156 -42.60 -8.98 -17.41
N SER A 157 -42.70 -7.74 -17.91
CA SER A 157 -42.50 -6.53 -17.08
C SER A 157 -43.55 -6.44 -15.96
N GLY A 158 -44.83 -6.69 -16.28
CA GLY A 158 -45.92 -6.70 -15.29
C GLY A 158 -45.77 -7.82 -14.24
N MET A 159 -45.38 -9.02 -14.66
CA MET A 159 -45.20 -10.20 -13.79
C MET A 159 -43.97 -10.06 -12.88
N THR A 160 -42.84 -9.66 -13.43
CA THR A 160 -41.56 -9.62 -12.70
C THR A 160 -41.30 -8.28 -12.02
N GLY A 161 -41.95 -7.20 -12.47
CA GLY A 161 -41.71 -5.80 -12.08
C GLY A 161 -40.36 -5.25 -12.50
N VAL A 162 -39.64 -5.99 -13.36
CA VAL A 162 -38.37 -5.55 -13.90
C VAL A 162 -38.65 -4.74 -15.15
N THR A 163 -38.15 -3.50 -15.19
CA THR A 163 -38.19 -2.68 -16.41
C THR A 163 -37.16 -3.19 -17.41
N TRP A 164 -37.44 -3.04 -18.71
CA TRP A 164 -36.49 -3.43 -19.76
C TRP A 164 -35.16 -2.68 -19.67
N LEU A 165 -35.19 -1.41 -19.22
CA LEU A 165 -33.99 -0.65 -18.93
C LEU A 165 -33.20 -1.27 -17.76
N GLY A 166 -33.86 -1.64 -16.66
CA GLY A 166 -33.21 -2.29 -15.53
C GLY A 166 -32.66 -3.67 -15.87
N ALA A 167 -33.34 -4.42 -16.75
CA ALA A 167 -32.81 -5.68 -17.29
C ALA A 167 -31.55 -5.43 -18.13
N ALA A 168 -31.57 -4.42 -19.01
CA ALA A 168 -30.40 -4.05 -19.83
C ALA A 168 -29.21 -3.60 -18.97
N GLU A 169 -29.45 -2.81 -17.92
CA GLU A 169 -28.43 -2.41 -16.95
C GLU A 169 -27.86 -3.60 -16.17
N ALA A 170 -28.71 -4.54 -15.74
CA ALA A 170 -28.27 -5.74 -15.03
C ALA A 170 -27.39 -6.64 -15.91
N VAL A 171 -27.78 -6.81 -17.18
CA VAL A 171 -26.98 -7.54 -18.18
C VAL A 171 -25.67 -6.80 -18.45
N GLY A 172 -25.72 -5.48 -18.65
CA GLY A 172 -24.54 -4.64 -18.84
C GLY A 172 -23.55 -4.78 -17.68
N ARG A 173 -24.04 -4.68 -16.44
CA ARG A 173 -23.23 -4.86 -15.23
C ARG A 173 -22.62 -6.26 -15.13
N ALA A 174 -23.37 -7.30 -15.49
CA ALA A 174 -22.84 -8.66 -15.49
C ALA A 174 -21.73 -8.82 -16.54
N LEU A 175 -21.92 -8.28 -17.74
CA LEU A 175 -20.91 -8.28 -18.81
C LEU A 175 -19.67 -7.48 -18.41
N GLU A 176 -19.84 -6.31 -17.79
CA GLU A 176 -18.73 -5.50 -17.27
C GLU A 176 -17.95 -6.26 -16.20
N LEU A 177 -18.63 -6.88 -15.23
CA LEU A 177 -17.97 -7.68 -14.19
C LEU A 177 -17.17 -8.84 -14.77
N VAL A 178 -17.74 -9.56 -15.74
CA VAL A 178 -17.05 -10.65 -16.44
C VAL A 178 -15.86 -10.11 -17.23
N TRP A 179 -16.04 -9.01 -17.96
CA TRP A 179 -14.99 -8.39 -18.77
C TRP A 179 -13.84 -7.89 -17.91
N PHE A 180 -14.11 -6.99 -16.96
CA PHE A 180 -13.07 -6.44 -16.08
C PHE A 180 -12.45 -7.50 -15.18
N GLY A 181 -13.23 -8.50 -14.74
CA GLY A 181 -12.72 -9.66 -14.00
C GLY A 181 -11.75 -10.48 -14.84
N SER A 182 -12.10 -10.78 -16.09
CA SER A 182 -11.25 -11.54 -17.02
C SER A 182 -9.99 -10.78 -17.39
N VAL A 183 -10.10 -9.48 -17.68
CA VAL A 183 -8.94 -8.62 -17.96
C VAL A 183 -8.00 -8.58 -16.76
N ARG A 184 -8.51 -8.35 -15.54
CA ARG A 184 -7.69 -8.34 -14.31
C ARG A 184 -7.03 -9.69 -14.04
N ALA A 185 -7.76 -10.79 -14.25
CA ALA A 185 -7.21 -12.13 -14.09
C ALA A 185 -6.07 -12.37 -15.09
N PHE A 186 -6.26 -11.98 -16.34
CA PHE A 186 -5.26 -12.10 -17.40
C PHE A 186 -4.03 -11.23 -17.14
N THR A 187 -4.20 -9.95 -16.77
CA THR A 187 -3.08 -9.06 -16.46
C THR A 187 -2.30 -9.55 -15.25
N THR A 188 -2.99 -9.98 -14.19
CA THR A 188 -2.34 -10.54 -12.99
C THR A 188 -1.57 -11.82 -13.31
N TRP A 189 -2.15 -12.70 -14.15
CA TRP A 189 -1.45 -13.90 -14.61
C TRP A 189 -0.20 -13.57 -15.43
N ARG A 190 -0.29 -12.59 -16.33
CA ARG A 190 0.84 -12.12 -17.14
C ARG A 190 1.93 -11.49 -16.27
N ASP A 191 1.55 -10.63 -15.33
CA ASP A 191 2.47 -9.95 -14.43
C ASP A 191 3.18 -10.95 -13.49
N ARG A 192 2.50 -12.03 -13.07
CA ARG A 192 3.14 -13.12 -12.33
C ARG A 192 4.20 -13.84 -13.16
N ARG A 193 3.93 -14.13 -14.44
CA ARG A 193 4.93 -14.75 -15.33
C ARG A 193 6.12 -13.84 -15.60
N VAL A 194 5.87 -12.56 -15.87
CA VAL A 194 6.95 -11.57 -16.05
C VAL A 194 7.72 -11.40 -14.75
N GLY A 195 7.03 -11.34 -13.61
CA GLY A 195 7.64 -11.27 -12.28
C GLY A 195 8.53 -12.48 -11.97
N GLN A 196 8.11 -13.69 -12.35
CA GLN A 196 8.93 -14.91 -12.23
C GLN A 196 10.17 -14.84 -13.13
N GLN A 197 10.03 -14.44 -14.39
CA GLN A 197 11.19 -14.30 -15.30
C GLN A 197 12.18 -13.23 -14.80
N VAL A 198 11.69 -12.09 -14.30
CA VAL A 198 12.53 -11.04 -13.72
C VAL A 198 13.15 -11.50 -12.41
N ALA A 199 12.45 -12.28 -11.59
CA ALA A 199 12.99 -12.86 -10.37
C ALA A 199 14.10 -13.87 -10.69
N GLU A 200 13.90 -14.77 -11.65
CA GLU A 200 14.92 -15.72 -12.14
C GLU A 200 16.13 -14.98 -12.73
N GLN A 201 15.91 -13.93 -13.52
CA GLN A 201 17.01 -13.10 -14.04
C GLN A 201 17.76 -12.39 -12.92
N ARG A 202 17.07 -11.84 -11.92
CA ARG A 202 17.70 -11.23 -10.74
C ARG A 202 18.46 -12.25 -9.93
N GLU A 203 17.90 -13.44 -9.73
CA GLU A 203 18.54 -14.52 -8.99
C GLU A 203 19.77 -15.02 -9.73
N ALA A 204 19.71 -15.18 -11.06
CA ALA A 204 20.86 -15.49 -11.91
C ALA A 204 21.93 -14.38 -11.88
N VAL A 205 21.55 -13.10 -11.86
CA VAL A 205 22.48 -11.97 -11.69
C VAL A 205 23.10 -11.98 -10.30
N VAL A 206 22.32 -12.20 -9.24
CA VAL A 206 22.79 -12.30 -7.86
C VAL A 206 23.68 -13.52 -7.67
N GLU A 207 23.35 -14.65 -8.28
CA GLU A 207 24.16 -15.87 -8.22
C GLU A 207 25.45 -15.71 -9.04
N ALA A 208 25.41 -15.02 -10.19
CA ALA A 208 26.61 -14.62 -10.93
C ALA A 208 27.45 -13.59 -10.17
N GLU A 209 26.86 -12.66 -9.42
CA GLU A 209 27.56 -11.75 -8.50
C GLU A 209 28.11 -12.45 -7.26
N ARG A 210 27.42 -13.47 -6.72
CA ARG A 210 27.91 -14.32 -5.62
C ARG A 210 29.02 -15.26 -6.07
N ARG A 211 28.97 -15.77 -7.31
CA ARG A 211 29.99 -16.64 -7.91
C ARG A 211 31.20 -15.87 -8.41
N LYS A 212 31.05 -14.59 -8.79
CA LYS A 212 32.19 -13.68 -8.80
C LYS A 212 32.76 -13.72 -7.38
N PRO A 213 34.06 -13.97 -7.18
CA PRO A 213 34.64 -13.86 -5.86
C PRO A 213 34.25 -12.48 -5.36
N SER A 214 33.43 -12.45 -4.30
CA SER A 214 32.98 -11.22 -3.69
C SER A 214 34.21 -10.36 -3.54
N ARG A 215 34.28 -9.24 -4.27
CA ARG A 215 35.24 -8.19 -3.92
C ARG A 215 34.89 -7.88 -2.48
N ARG A 216 35.68 -8.45 -1.57
CA ARG A 216 35.62 -8.25 -0.14
C ARG A 216 35.63 -6.73 -0.02
N ARG A 217 34.48 -6.11 0.25
CA ARG A 217 34.45 -4.67 0.51
C ARG A 217 35.35 -4.55 1.72
N GLU A 218 36.51 -3.91 1.53
CA GLU A 218 37.43 -3.66 2.63
C GLU A 218 36.61 -3.02 3.75
N PRO A 219 36.71 -3.52 4.98
CA PRO A 219 36.00 -2.94 6.10
C PRO A 219 36.28 -1.44 6.11
N ILE A 220 35.21 -0.65 6.24
CA ILE A 220 35.30 0.81 6.32
C ILE A 220 36.35 1.11 7.38
N ARG A 221 37.37 1.90 7.00
CA ARG A 221 38.48 2.22 7.90
C ARG A 221 37.97 3.21 8.93
N ILE A 222 37.50 2.68 10.06
CA ILE A 222 37.09 3.47 11.23
C ILE A 222 38.37 3.67 12.05
N GLU A 223 39.07 4.77 11.79
CA GLU A 223 40.16 5.21 12.66
C GLU A 223 39.54 6.05 13.75
N VAL A 224 39.35 5.46 14.93
CA VAL A 224 39.13 6.26 16.13
C VAL A 224 40.48 6.93 16.41
N PRO A 225 40.58 8.27 16.36
CA PRO A 225 41.78 8.93 16.77
C PRO A 225 41.91 8.70 18.29
N GLU A 226 42.79 7.78 18.71
CA GLU A 226 43.28 7.75 20.09
C GLU A 226 44.19 8.97 20.29
N VAL A 227 43.56 10.13 20.40
CA VAL A 227 44.27 11.38 20.67
C VAL A 227 44.10 11.65 22.16
N GLU A 228 44.97 11.04 22.95
CA GLU A 228 45.20 11.50 24.31
C GLU A 228 45.84 12.90 24.21
N VAL A 229 45.13 13.92 24.70
CA VAL A 229 45.69 15.27 24.79
C VAL A 229 46.87 15.19 25.74
N GLN A 230 48.09 15.33 25.21
CA GLN A 230 49.30 15.31 26.02
C GLN A 230 49.21 16.45 27.04
N GLN A 231 49.18 16.09 28.32
CA GLN A 231 49.11 17.03 29.42
C GLN A 231 50.49 17.65 29.65
N SER A 232 50.52 18.96 29.85
CA SER A 232 51.76 19.69 30.14
C SER A 232 52.31 19.37 31.53
N GLU A 233 53.62 19.52 31.72
CA GLU A 233 54.28 19.32 33.02
C GLU A 233 53.68 20.21 34.12
N ARG A 234 53.20 21.41 33.77
CA ARG A 234 52.53 22.35 34.68
C ARG A 234 51.28 21.76 35.34
N VAL A 235 50.45 21.03 34.60
CA VAL A 235 49.23 20.38 35.15
C VAL A 235 49.60 19.34 36.19
N ASN A 236 50.68 18.58 35.96
CA ASN A 236 51.18 17.57 36.89
C ASN A 236 51.80 18.20 38.14
N GLN A 237 52.53 19.31 37.99
CA GLN A 237 53.10 20.08 39.11
C GLN A 237 52.01 20.73 39.98
N GLU A 238 50.96 21.30 39.38
CA GLU A 238 49.87 21.93 40.12
C GLU A 238 48.94 20.91 40.82
N ARG A 239 48.82 19.68 40.30
CA ARG A 239 48.11 18.57 40.96
C ARG A 239 48.79 18.10 42.25
N GLN A 240 50.11 18.17 42.31
CA GLN A 240 50.87 17.97 43.54
C GLN A 240 50.77 19.24 44.38
N GLN A 241 49.78 19.29 45.28
CA GLN A 241 49.54 20.44 46.15
C GLN A 241 50.84 20.95 46.80
N THR A 242 51.25 22.17 46.45
CA THR A 242 52.14 22.94 47.32
C THR A 242 51.26 23.56 48.40
N LEU A 243 51.46 23.15 49.65
CA LEU A 243 50.69 23.59 50.83
C LEU A 243 50.77 25.11 51.13
N PHE A 244 51.46 25.89 50.28
CA PHE A 244 51.66 27.33 50.43
C PHE A 244 51.58 28.02 49.06
N ALA A 245 50.43 28.61 48.73
CA ALA A 245 50.27 29.39 47.50
C ALA A 245 49.47 30.66 47.76
N ASN A 246 50.18 31.72 48.18
CA ASN A 246 49.76 33.11 48.09
C ASN A 246 51.03 33.97 48.02
N LEU A 247 51.80 33.85 46.93
CA LEU A 247 52.82 34.86 46.60
C LEU A 247 52.19 35.90 45.65
N PRO A 248 52.29 37.20 45.94
CA PRO A 248 51.84 38.23 45.01
C PRO A 248 52.72 38.22 43.75
N GLY A 249 52.09 38.05 42.58
CA GLY A 249 52.76 38.06 41.27
C GLY A 249 52.89 36.71 40.56
N SER A 250 52.24 35.64 41.05
CA SER A 250 52.19 34.35 40.33
C SER A 250 50.93 34.22 39.48
N LEU A 251 51.05 33.61 38.30
CA LEU A 251 49.93 33.23 37.44
C LEU A 251 48.88 32.40 38.21
N PRO A 252 47.58 32.53 37.88
CA PRO A 252 46.51 31.78 38.55
C PRO A 252 46.65 30.27 38.32
N PRO A 253 46.33 29.42 39.33
CA PRO A 253 46.37 27.97 39.19
C PRO A 253 45.20 27.44 38.36
N LEU A 254 45.42 26.39 37.57
CA LEU A 254 44.40 25.77 36.71
C LEU A 254 43.26 25.11 37.50
N ALA A 255 43.48 24.83 38.79
CA ALA A 255 42.48 24.29 39.71
C ALA A 255 41.26 25.22 39.94
N LEU A 256 41.36 26.50 39.56
CA LEU A 256 40.20 27.40 39.57
C LEU A 256 39.18 27.10 38.46
N LEU A 257 39.54 26.27 37.49
CA LEU A 257 38.69 25.89 36.36
C LEU A 257 38.10 24.50 36.59
N ASP A 258 36.86 24.29 36.14
CA ASP A 258 36.21 22.98 36.17
C ASP A 258 37.02 21.94 35.40
N GLU A 259 37.29 20.79 36.01
CA GLU A 259 37.97 19.67 35.37
C GLU A 259 37.13 19.04 34.23
N ALA A 260 37.82 18.50 33.22
CA ALA A 260 37.18 17.77 32.14
C ALA A 260 36.67 16.41 32.64
N LYS A 261 35.38 16.12 32.41
CA LYS A 261 34.80 14.80 32.69
C LYS A 261 35.07 13.86 31.51
N PRO A 262 35.55 12.62 31.74
CA PRO A 262 35.87 11.66 30.68
C PRO A 262 34.64 10.97 30.03
N ASP A 263 33.42 11.47 30.27
CA ASP A 263 32.23 10.60 30.38
C ASP A 263 31.35 10.49 29.13
N ILE A 264 31.89 10.73 27.93
CA ILE A 264 31.13 10.50 26.69
C ILE A 264 31.95 9.57 25.80
N GLU A 265 31.60 8.28 25.85
CA GLU A 265 32.11 7.29 24.92
C GLU A 265 31.84 7.77 23.48
N PRO A 266 32.85 7.67 22.59
CA PRO A 266 32.64 7.95 21.18
C PRO A 266 31.55 7.04 20.61
N PRO A 267 30.85 7.47 19.54
CA PRO A 267 29.83 6.64 18.91
C PRO A 267 30.40 5.27 18.54
N SER A 268 29.65 4.21 18.86
CA SER A 268 30.06 2.84 18.59
C SER A 268 30.31 2.62 17.09
N PRO A 269 31.29 1.78 16.72
CA PRO A 269 31.63 1.52 15.32
C PRO A 269 30.44 0.99 14.51
N GLU A 270 29.56 0.20 15.16
CA GLU A 270 28.31 -0.28 14.55
C GLU A 270 27.36 0.86 14.18
N THR A 271 27.27 1.89 15.03
CA THR A 271 26.45 3.07 14.78
C THR A 271 27.01 3.90 13.64
N LEU A 272 28.34 4.07 13.59
CA LEU A 272 29.02 4.76 12.49
C LEU A 272 28.81 4.04 11.16
N GLU A 273 28.87 2.72 11.14
CA GLU A 273 28.60 1.93 9.94
C GLU A 273 27.13 2.02 9.52
N LEU A 274 26.19 1.98 10.47
CA LEU A 274 24.77 2.14 10.21
C LEU A 274 24.48 3.51 9.57
N ILE A 275 25.04 4.59 10.13
CA ILE A 275 24.89 5.95 9.59
C ILE A 275 25.54 6.03 8.20
N SER A 276 26.72 5.44 8.00
CA SER A 276 27.39 5.37 6.70
C SER A 276 26.48 4.74 5.63
N ARG A 277 25.87 3.59 5.94
CA ARG A 277 24.91 2.92 5.05
C ARG A 277 23.65 3.77 4.81
N GLN A 278 23.19 4.52 5.82
CA GLN A 278 22.06 5.43 5.65
C GLN A 278 22.40 6.60 4.72
N ILE A 279 23.59 7.18 4.82
CA ILE A 279 24.06 8.26 3.93
C ILE A 279 24.05 7.77 2.47
N GLU A 280 24.66 6.61 2.20
CA GLU A 280 24.71 6.04 0.85
C GLU A 280 23.31 5.78 0.28
N ARG A 281 22.43 5.14 1.06
CA ARG A 281 21.05 4.88 0.63
C ARG A 281 20.27 6.16 0.37
N LYS A 282 20.41 7.15 1.25
CA LYS A 282 19.63 8.38 1.14
C LYS A 282 20.08 9.26 -0.01
N LEU A 283 21.37 9.31 -0.31
CA LEU A 283 21.84 10.01 -1.50
C LEU A 283 21.45 9.24 -2.78
N ALA A 284 21.44 7.91 -2.75
CA ALA A 284 20.94 7.10 -3.86
C ALA A 284 19.44 7.35 -4.15
N ASP A 285 18.61 7.56 -3.12
CA ASP A 285 17.18 7.93 -3.28
C ASP A 285 17.01 9.24 -4.10
N PHE A 286 18.02 10.12 -4.12
CA PHE A 286 18.06 11.36 -4.91
C PHE A 286 18.81 11.22 -6.24
N ASN A 287 19.08 9.99 -6.70
CA ASN A 287 19.91 9.70 -7.88
C ASN A 287 21.35 10.22 -7.77
N VAL A 288 21.90 10.27 -6.56
CA VAL A 288 23.29 10.67 -6.30
C VAL A 288 24.04 9.48 -5.70
N GLU A 289 24.79 8.76 -6.53
CA GLU A 289 25.59 7.63 -6.06
C GLU A 289 26.89 8.11 -5.39
N VAL A 290 27.09 7.73 -4.12
CA VAL A 290 28.31 7.99 -3.35
C VAL A 290 28.73 6.74 -2.59
N LYS A 291 30.02 6.66 -2.25
CA LYS A 291 30.58 5.63 -1.39
C LYS A 291 31.24 6.26 -0.16
N VAL A 292 30.96 5.75 1.03
CA VAL A 292 31.63 6.20 2.26
C VAL A 292 32.95 5.42 2.39
N LEU A 293 34.07 6.14 2.46
CA LEU A 293 35.41 5.56 2.57
C LEU A 293 35.85 5.38 4.01
N ALA A 294 35.63 6.41 4.84
CA ALA A 294 36.06 6.45 6.23
C ALA A 294 35.13 7.33 7.08
N ALA A 295 35.10 7.06 8.37
CA ALA A 295 34.38 7.85 9.37
C ALA A 295 35.34 8.21 10.52
N TYR A 296 35.45 9.50 10.81
CA TYR A 296 36.32 10.05 11.85
C TYR A 296 35.44 10.68 12.95
N PRO A 297 35.23 9.99 14.09
CA PRO A 297 34.47 10.53 15.19
C PRO A 297 35.25 11.63 15.91
N GLY A 298 34.60 12.77 16.11
CA GLY A 298 35.13 13.89 16.89
C GLY A 298 34.29 14.19 18.14
N PRO A 299 34.66 15.21 18.95
CA PRO A 299 33.94 15.54 20.19
C PRO A 299 32.50 16.02 19.96
N VAL A 300 32.27 16.79 18.89
CA VAL A 300 30.97 17.44 18.61
C VAL A 300 30.33 16.91 17.32
N VAL A 301 31.15 16.62 16.32
CA VAL A 301 30.73 16.15 15.00
C VAL A 301 31.54 14.92 14.61
N THR A 302 30.97 14.07 13.76
CA THR A 302 31.67 12.99 13.07
C THR A 302 31.82 13.38 11.61
N ARG A 303 33.04 13.26 11.07
CA ARG A 303 33.32 13.49 9.65
C ARG A 303 33.26 12.17 8.89
N TYR A 304 32.37 12.09 7.91
CA TYR A 304 32.31 10.98 6.95
C TYR A 304 32.98 11.43 5.65
N GLU A 305 34.02 10.72 5.22
CA GLU A 305 34.64 10.92 3.92
C GLU A 305 33.86 10.13 2.86
N ILE A 306 33.32 10.86 1.88
CA ILE A 306 32.53 10.29 0.80
C ILE A 306 33.23 10.51 -0.55
N GLU A 307 33.17 9.49 -1.39
CA GLU A 307 33.64 9.53 -2.77
C GLU A 307 32.42 9.47 -3.70
N PRO A 308 32.11 10.57 -4.41
CA PRO A 308 31.05 10.57 -5.41
C PRO A 308 31.40 9.68 -6.61
N ALA A 309 30.40 9.02 -7.19
CA ALA A 309 30.58 8.26 -8.42
C ALA A 309 30.90 9.17 -9.62
N THR A 310 31.50 8.59 -10.67
CA THR A 310 31.87 9.31 -11.89
C THR A 310 30.65 10.01 -12.50
N GLY A 311 30.74 11.33 -12.68
CA GLY A 311 29.67 12.15 -13.28
C GLY A 311 28.77 12.86 -12.26
N VAL A 312 28.86 12.54 -10.97
CA VAL A 312 28.17 13.28 -9.90
C VAL A 312 28.91 14.60 -9.63
N LYS A 313 28.17 15.72 -9.63
CA LYS A 313 28.75 17.04 -9.35
C LYS A 313 28.69 17.33 -7.85
N GLY A 314 29.77 17.84 -7.26
CA GLY A 314 29.79 18.22 -5.84
C GLY A 314 28.69 19.20 -5.44
N SER A 315 28.30 20.11 -6.35
CA SER A 315 27.19 21.05 -6.13
C SER A 315 25.82 20.38 -5.94
N GLN A 316 25.61 19.18 -6.51
CA GLN A 316 24.38 18.42 -6.28
C GLN A 316 24.30 17.95 -4.83
N ILE A 317 25.41 17.47 -4.27
CA ILE A 317 25.49 17.05 -2.87
C ILE A 317 25.25 18.24 -1.95
N VAL A 318 25.87 19.39 -2.23
CA VAL A 318 25.66 20.64 -1.47
C VAL A 318 24.19 21.10 -1.51
N GLY A 319 23.52 20.94 -2.65
CA GLY A 319 22.09 21.26 -2.79
C GLY A 319 21.17 20.38 -1.94
N LEU A 320 21.53 19.11 -1.73
CA LEU A 320 20.73 18.11 -1.01
C LEU A 320 20.95 18.11 0.52
N VAL A 321 21.85 18.94 1.04
CA VAL A 321 22.27 18.94 2.46
C VAL A 321 21.10 19.09 3.43
N LYS A 322 20.16 19.99 3.13
CA LYS A 322 19.00 20.24 4.00
C LYS A 322 18.07 19.02 4.05
N ASP A 323 17.88 18.36 2.91
CA ASP A 323 17.06 17.16 2.82
C ASP A 323 17.74 15.96 3.46
N LEU A 324 19.05 15.83 3.29
CA LEU A 324 19.85 14.80 3.96
C LEU A 324 19.84 14.99 5.49
N ALA A 325 19.98 16.23 5.98
CA ALA A 325 19.91 16.54 7.41
C ALA A 325 18.54 16.14 7.99
N ARG A 326 17.46 16.47 7.29
CA ARG A 326 16.10 16.07 7.65
C ARG A 326 15.92 14.55 7.65
N ALA A 327 16.48 13.86 6.66
CA ALA A 327 16.36 12.41 6.54
C ALA A 327 17.13 11.65 7.62
N LEU A 328 18.28 12.16 8.04
CA LEU A 328 19.10 11.59 9.13
C LEU A 328 18.67 12.07 10.51
N SER A 329 17.63 12.90 10.60
CA SER A 329 17.13 13.47 11.87
C SER A 329 18.19 14.26 12.64
N VAL A 330 19.05 14.98 11.92
CA VAL A 330 20.12 15.82 12.49
C VAL A 330 19.82 17.30 12.28
N THR A 331 20.31 18.16 13.19
CA THR A 331 20.03 19.61 13.17
C THR A 331 20.52 20.29 11.90
N SER A 332 21.72 19.95 11.47
CA SER A 332 22.37 20.46 10.26
C SER A 332 23.52 19.55 9.89
N ILE A 333 23.91 19.55 8.61
CA ILE A 333 25.10 18.87 8.10
C ILE A 333 25.97 19.95 7.45
N ARG A 334 27.28 19.92 7.73
CA ARG A 334 28.24 20.78 7.05
C ARG A 334 28.98 19.97 5.98
N VAL A 335 29.04 20.52 4.78
CA VAL A 335 29.78 19.90 3.66
C VAL A 335 31.13 20.58 3.51
N VAL A 336 32.17 19.76 3.43
CA VAL A 336 33.52 20.16 3.06
C VAL A 336 33.72 19.67 1.63
N GLU A 337 33.66 20.60 0.66
CA GLU A 337 33.65 20.26 -0.76
C GLU A 337 34.96 19.58 -1.22
N THR A 338 36.09 19.99 -0.66
CA THR A 338 37.40 19.43 -0.99
C THR A 338 38.21 19.21 0.28
N ILE A 339 38.71 17.98 0.44
CA ILE A 339 39.65 17.65 1.51
C ILE A 339 41.07 17.75 0.94
N PRO A 340 41.96 18.59 1.51
CA PRO A 340 43.32 18.74 1.03
C PRO A 340 44.03 17.38 0.93
N GLY A 341 44.61 17.07 -0.23
CA GLY A 341 45.35 15.83 -0.46
C GLY A 341 44.50 14.59 -0.74
N LYS A 342 43.17 14.70 -0.80
CA LYS A 342 42.27 13.59 -1.16
C LYS A 342 41.24 14.01 -2.21
N SER A 343 40.77 13.07 -3.03
CA SER A 343 39.70 13.28 -4.03
C SER A 343 38.28 13.18 -3.44
N CYS A 344 38.17 13.03 -2.12
CA CYS A 344 36.90 12.85 -1.42
C CYS A 344 36.31 14.16 -0.89
N MET A 345 35.00 14.15 -0.68
CA MET A 345 34.26 15.21 0.02
C MET A 345 34.03 14.79 1.48
N GLY A 346 33.87 15.76 2.37
CA GLY A 346 33.59 15.52 3.79
C GLY A 346 32.15 15.90 4.16
N LEU A 347 31.44 15.01 4.85
CA LEU A 347 30.18 15.31 5.52
C LEU A 347 30.39 15.34 7.03
N GLU A 348 30.25 16.52 7.63
CA GLU A 348 30.34 16.70 9.08
C GLU A 348 28.93 16.65 9.68
N ILE A 349 28.65 15.59 10.42
CA ILE A 349 27.35 15.30 11.01
C ILE A 349 27.44 15.44 12.53
N PRO A 350 26.53 16.18 13.19
CA PRO A 350 26.51 16.29 14.64
C PRO A 350 26.34 14.94 15.33
N ASN A 351 27.12 14.70 16.39
CA ASN A 351 26.96 13.51 17.22
C ASN A 351 25.66 13.59 18.03
N ALA A 352 25.07 12.43 18.33
CA ALA A 352 23.89 12.33 19.19
C ALA A 352 24.16 12.85 20.61
N ARG A 353 25.37 12.59 21.13
CA ARG A 353 25.88 13.14 22.39
C ARG A 353 27.13 13.95 22.08
N ARG A 354 27.07 15.26 22.34
CA ARG A 354 28.19 16.19 22.11
C ARG A 354 29.00 16.34 23.39
N GLN A 355 30.31 16.25 23.28
CA GLN A 355 31.21 16.51 24.40
C GLN A 355 31.39 18.01 24.62
N ILE A 356 31.32 18.43 25.88
CA ILE A 356 31.65 19.80 26.27
C ILE A 356 33.17 19.92 26.34
N VAL A 357 33.74 20.79 25.51
CA VAL A 357 35.16 21.14 25.57
C VAL A 357 35.36 22.14 26.71
N ARG A 358 36.16 21.76 27.71
CA ARG A 358 36.44 22.60 28.88
C ARG A 358 37.71 23.43 28.64
N LEU A 359 37.75 24.64 29.20
CA LEU A 359 38.92 25.52 29.06
C LEU A 359 40.16 24.94 29.75
N SER A 360 39.99 24.31 30.91
CA SER A 360 41.04 23.60 31.66
C SER A 360 41.79 22.58 30.82
N GLU A 361 41.09 21.87 29.94
CA GLU A 361 41.67 20.88 29.04
C GLU A 361 42.61 21.49 27.99
N ILE A 362 42.28 22.68 27.48
CA ILE A 362 43.09 23.35 26.46
C ILE A 362 44.29 24.05 27.12
N LEU A 363 44.06 24.77 28.22
CA LEU A 363 45.15 25.44 28.95
C LEU A 363 46.13 24.44 29.56
N GLY A 364 45.66 23.25 29.92
CA GLY A 364 46.50 22.16 30.40
C GLY A 364 47.29 21.44 29.31
N SER A 365 47.00 21.68 28.04
CA SER A 365 47.66 20.99 26.92
C SER A 365 49.08 21.50 26.66
N VAL A 366 49.95 20.61 26.17
CA VAL A 366 51.29 20.98 25.69
C VAL A 366 51.23 22.06 24.61
N ALA A 367 50.23 21.99 23.72
CA ALA A 367 50.05 22.98 22.65
C ALA A 367 49.91 24.42 23.17
N TYR A 368 49.18 24.60 24.28
CA TYR A 368 49.08 25.91 24.92
C TYR A 368 50.34 26.26 25.71
N HIS A 369 50.92 25.32 26.45
CA HIS A 369 52.07 25.60 27.32
C HIS A 369 53.34 25.96 26.52
N ASP A 370 53.64 25.24 25.45
CA ASP A 370 54.87 25.38 24.66
C ASP A 370 54.94 26.67 23.85
N MET A 371 53.79 27.34 23.64
CA MET A 371 53.76 28.56 22.85
C MET A 371 54.37 29.73 23.64
N ALA A 372 55.49 30.29 23.20
CA ALA A 372 56.19 31.31 23.99
C ALA A 372 55.46 32.68 24.07
N SER A 373 54.50 32.94 23.18
CA SER A 373 53.83 34.25 23.10
C SER A 373 52.94 34.51 24.34
N PRO A 374 53.05 35.69 24.98
CA PRO A 374 52.14 36.08 26.06
C PRO A 374 50.72 36.31 25.54
N LEU A 375 50.56 36.52 24.22
CA LEU A 375 49.28 36.72 23.57
C LEU A 375 48.67 35.43 22.99
N THR A 376 49.00 34.28 23.60
CA THR A 376 48.42 32.98 23.21
C THR A 376 46.96 32.89 23.66
N MET A 377 46.07 32.55 22.74
CA MET A 377 44.64 32.35 22.98
C MET A 377 44.24 30.89 22.75
N ALA A 378 43.55 30.29 23.71
CA ALA A 378 42.91 28.99 23.55
C ALA A 378 41.59 29.16 22.77
N LEU A 379 41.46 28.47 21.64
CA LEU A 379 40.25 28.52 20.81
C LEU A 379 39.30 27.35 21.09
N GLY A 380 39.84 26.18 21.46
CA GLY A 380 39.05 24.99 21.75
C GLY A 380 39.70 23.74 21.19
N LYS A 381 38.89 22.81 20.69
CA LYS A 381 39.35 21.61 19.95
C LYS A 381 38.96 21.68 18.49
N ASP A 382 39.74 21.07 17.63
CA ASP A 382 39.34 20.82 16.25
C ASP A 382 38.31 19.68 16.15
N ILE A 383 37.90 19.36 14.91
CA ILE A 383 36.98 18.26 14.63
C ILE A 383 37.55 16.87 14.97
N GLY A 384 38.87 16.73 15.14
CA GLY A 384 39.54 15.50 15.57
C GLY A 384 39.76 15.43 17.09
N GLY A 385 39.43 16.49 17.82
CA GLY A 385 39.61 16.57 19.28
C GLY A 385 40.97 17.10 19.74
N LEU A 386 41.83 17.55 18.82
CA LEU A 386 43.13 18.14 19.14
C LEU A 386 42.96 19.57 19.67
N PRO A 387 43.73 19.99 20.69
CA PRO A 387 43.68 21.35 21.20
C PRO A 387 44.18 22.35 20.14
N VAL A 388 43.39 23.41 19.92
CA VAL A 388 43.71 24.49 18.99
C VAL A 388 43.97 25.76 19.79
N VAL A 389 45.18 26.27 19.62
CA VAL A 389 45.64 27.55 20.17
C VAL A 389 46.08 28.47 19.04
N ALA A 390 45.94 29.77 19.25
CA ALA A 390 46.37 30.79 18.30
C ALA A 390 47.19 31.86 19.00
N ASP A 391 48.12 32.46 18.28
CA ASP A 391 48.92 33.58 18.77
C ASP A 391 48.39 34.89 18.18
N LEU A 392 47.84 35.75 19.04
CA LEU A 392 47.31 37.05 18.62
C LEU A 392 48.42 37.98 18.09
N ALA A 393 49.69 37.78 18.46
CA ALA A 393 50.79 38.56 17.87
C ALA A 393 50.97 38.25 16.37
N ARG A 394 50.68 37.02 15.94
CA ARG A 394 50.70 36.60 14.53
C ARG A 394 49.41 36.97 13.79
N MET A 395 48.31 37.17 14.52
CA MET A 395 47.02 37.66 14.04
C MET A 395 46.75 39.03 14.67
N PRO A 396 47.47 40.10 14.26
CA PRO A 396 47.60 41.34 15.04
C PRO A 396 46.25 41.98 15.42
N HIS A 397 45.20 41.68 14.65
CA HIS A 397 43.82 41.98 14.99
C HIS A 397 42.91 40.79 14.68
N VAL A 398 41.89 40.57 15.52
CA VAL A 398 40.88 39.51 15.35
C VAL A 398 39.49 40.11 15.34
N LEU A 399 38.66 39.69 14.38
CA LEU A 399 37.24 40.03 14.31
C LEU A 399 36.40 38.83 14.77
N VAL A 400 35.56 39.02 15.79
CA VAL A 400 34.66 37.98 16.32
C VAL A 400 33.20 38.38 16.08
N ALA A 401 32.48 37.60 15.27
CA ALA A 401 31.07 37.82 14.96
C ALA A 401 30.24 36.54 15.20
N GLY A 402 28.98 36.69 15.60
CA GLY A 402 28.08 35.58 15.87
C GLY A 402 26.71 36.06 16.36
N THR A 403 25.66 35.26 16.12
CA THR A 403 24.29 35.52 16.58
C THR A 403 24.15 35.29 18.09
N THR A 404 23.07 35.78 18.70
CA THR A 404 22.78 35.55 20.13
C THR A 404 22.69 34.05 20.41
N GLY A 405 23.38 33.57 21.46
CA GLY A 405 23.43 32.15 21.81
C GLY A 405 24.44 31.29 21.02
N SER A 406 25.17 31.87 20.07
CA SER A 406 26.21 31.15 19.30
C SER A 406 27.50 30.84 20.08
N GLY A 407 27.66 31.41 21.29
CA GLY A 407 28.85 31.24 22.13
C GLY A 407 29.87 32.39 22.08
N LYS A 408 29.59 33.48 21.37
CA LYS A 408 30.52 34.64 21.23
C LYS A 408 31.06 35.16 22.57
N SER A 409 30.19 35.44 23.54
CA SER A 409 30.61 35.98 24.85
C SER A 409 31.49 34.99 25.63
N VAL A 410 31.20 33.69 25.53
CA VAL A 410 31.99 32.63 26.16
C VAL A 410 33.36 32.52 25.49
N ALA A 411 33.43 32.59 24.16
CA ALA A 411 34.68 32.58 23.41
C ALA A 411 35.58 33.78 23.76
N ILE A 412 35.00 34.98 23.88
CA ILE A 412 35.75 36.18 24.31
C ILE A 412 36.31 36.00 25.72
N ASN A 413 35.50 35.49 26.66
CA ASN A 413 35.98 35.20 28.01
C ASN A 413 37.10 34.16 28.00
N ALA A 414 37.01 33.11 27.18
CA ALA A 414 38.07 32.12 27.02
C ALA A 414 39.36 32.74 26.48
N MET A 415 39.27 33.65 25.49
CA MET A 415 40.43 34.39 24.97
C MET A 415 41.07 35.28 26.06
N ILE A 416 40.27 36.03 26.81
CA ILE A 416 40.77 36.88 27.91
C ILE A 416 41.43 36.03 28.99
N LEU A 417 40.77 34.94 29.43
CA LEU A 417 41.33 34.00 30.40
C LEU A 417 42.63 33.38 29.89
N SER A 418 42.74 33.09 28.60
CA SER A 418 43.99 32.58 28.01
C SER A 418 45.16 33.56 28.13
N LEU A 419 44.89 34.88 28.12
CA LEU A 419 45.92 35.88 28.37
C LEU A 419 46.27 35.93 29.86
N LEU A 420 45.26 35.94 30.73
CA LEU A 420 45.44 36.01 32.19
C LEU A 420 46.18 34.80 32.78
N TYR A 421 46.08 33.63 32.14
CA TYR A 421 46.79 32.41 32.58
C TYR A 421 48.23 32.31 32.03
N LYS A 422 48.69 33.31 31.26
CA LYS A 422 50.00 33.27 30.59
C LYS A 422 50.84 34.53 30.70
N ALA A 423 50.21 35.71 30.73
CA ALA A 423 50.89 36.99 30.77
C ALA A 423 50.74 37.63 32.16
N ASP A 424 51.85 38.11 32.69
CA ASP A 424 51.84 39.01 33.85
C ASP A 424 51.50 40.45 33.41
N PRO A 425 50.99 41.30 34.33
CA PRO A 425 50.48 42.64 34.03
C PRO A 425 51.45 43.62 33.36
#